data_AF-A0A7X8F0I9-F1
#
_entry.id   AF-A0A7X8F0I9-F1
#
_cell.length_a   1.000
_cell.length_b   1.000
_cell.length_c   1.000
_cell.angle_alpha   90.00
_cell.angle_beta   90.00
_cell.angle_gamma   90.00
#
_symmetry.space_group_name_H-M   'P 1'
#
loop_
_entity.id
_entity.type
_entity.pdbx_description
1 polymer ?
#
loop_
_entity_poly.entity_id
_entity_poly.type
_entity_poly.pdbx_seq_one_letter_code
_entity_poly.pdbx_strand_id
1 'polypeptide(L)'
;MGKNTKKTKEGFFAKLFESLFVSLDPEAEKKRSLRLLAKQIGKSKYKFYKCQQNQAQPAMAKWFYELYKVVSPVQALLSTPQTVNVLKNCIIDYSLSNKQKEIADRLTDESITQRATTITIKELAKQVKSDLSELVADFDQSRMAAIDGLYSLFSSFSSFVTFDYFLLIKKFDSSFRERDFSYTPSFQPIKGNHIVDDLKDFMAVAWSLRSKANWPAMFKFVREYKSNEVFSSSLWNKVLSRVTDVRNSEIFDQMIAYITENPNYKYQSKDKTDKIVDTYIEQARNRIENLLKKLTTEKANSKTDELLQALFGKKEVVILKNYTEEFQALNSKRITIRFVYCKPINYMKAFLIDYFKKDVREVYDLVVMRGKWVDQDRSKQLSNAYNELLDFSNRITDLDDFVGNMVSSARHKTILPSGRDINQEAHYILTKGAQDLVFFAKYLKLLIEDCTKTNAEILINWKEVEHVADSQTRNMMIAAYKKIFLFVSLMQIFITEGKSV
;
A
#
# COMPACT_ATOMS: atom_id res chain seq x y z
N MET A 1 -33.72 98.70 -32.86
CA MET A 1 -32.30 98.32 -32.64
C MET A 1 -32.10 96.90 -33.13
N GLY A 2 -31.37 96.73 -34.24
CA GLY A 2 -31.13 95.40 -34.82
C GLY A 2 -30.01 94.63 -34.11
N LYS A 3 -30.07 93.30 -34.18
CA LYS A 3 -29.04 92.46 -34.83
C LYS A 3 -29.32 90.96 -34.62
N ASN A 4 -29.37 90.27 -35.76
CA ASN A 4 -28.73 88.99 -36.09
C ASN A 4 -28.83 87.81 -35.13
N THR A 5 -29.57 86.81 -35.63
CA THR A 5 -29.24 85.38 -35.58
C THR A 5 -27.73 85.09 -35.70
N LYS A 6 -27.20 84.32 -34.76
CA LYS A 6 -26.00 83.49 -34.94
C LYS A 6 -26.22 82.12 -34.32
N LYS A 7 -26.29 81.11 -35.19
CA LYS A 7 -26.08 79.69 -34.85
C LYS A 7 -24.68 79.56 -34.24
N THR A 8 -24.58 79.13 -32.99
CA THR A 8 -23.33 78.66 -32.38
C THR A 8 -23.31 77.14 -32.41
N LYS A 9 -22.24 76.62 -33.01
CA LYS A 9 -21.97 75.20 -33.24
C LYS A 9 -21.95 74.44 -31.91
N GLU A 10 -22.88 73.52 -31.70
CA GLU A 10 -22.65 72.37 -30.83
C GLU A 10 -21.36 71.69 -31.28
N GLY A 11 -20.39 71.65 -30.37
CA GLY A 11 -19.02 71.28 -30.69
C GLY A 11 -18.94 69.85 -31.22
N PHE A 12 -18.32 69.71 -32.39
CA PHE A 12 -17.83 68.44 -32.92
C PHE A 12 -17.10 67.61 -31.86
N PHE A 13 -16.38 68.26 -30.93
CA PHE A 13 -15.72 67.64 -29.79
C PHE A 13 -16.67 67.14 -28.70
N ALA A 14 -17.82 67.79 -28.46
CA ALA A 14 -18.82 67.26 -27.53
C ALA A 14 -19.43 65.96 -28.08
N LYS A 15 -19.72 65.91 -29.38
CA LYS A 15 -20.14 64.67 -30.06
C LYS A 15 -19.03 63.63 -30.17
N LEU A 16 -17.76 64.03 -30.28
CA LEU A 16 -16.62 63.12 -30.29
C LEU A 16 -16.37 62.50 -28.90
N PHE A 17 -16.50 63.29 -27.83
CA PHE A 17 -16.37 62.82 -26.44
C PHE A 17 -17.59 62.00 -26.01
N GLU A 18 -18.81 62.36 -26.41
CA GLU A 18 -19.99 61.49 -26.22
C GLU A 18 -19.81 60.17 -26.99
N SER A 19 -19.23 60.17 -28.20
CA SER A 19 -18.95 58.92 -28.94
C SER A 19 -17.82 58.06 -28.37
N LEU A 20 -16.97 58.61 -27.49
CA LEU A 20 -15.90 57.88 -26.81
C LEU A 20 -16.35 57.28 -25.47
N PHE A 21 -17.48 57.73 -24.92
CA PHE A 21 -18.01 57.28 -23.63
C PHE A 21 -19.44 56.70 -23.68
N VAL A 22 -20.05 56.59 -24.87
CA VAL A 22 -21.28 55.82 -25.08
C VAL A 22 -20.93 54.34 -25.23
N SER A 23 -21.08 53.63 -24.11
CA SER A 23 -20.95 52.18 -23.91
C SER A 23 -19.54 51.59 -24.14
N LEU A 24 -18.87 51.18 -23.04
CA LEU A 24 -18.04 49.99 -23.08
C LEU A 24 -18.96 48.81 -23.39
N ASP A 25 -19.38 48.67 -24.65
CA ASP A 25 -20.05 47.48 -25.11
C ASP A 25 -18.99 46.35 -25.11
N PRO A 26 -19.12 45.34 -24.23
CA PRO A 26 -18.17 44.25 -24.15
C PRO A 26 -18.02 43.52 -25.49
N GLU A 27 -19.06 43.51 -26.34
CA GLU A 27 -19.00 42.92 -27.68
C GLU A 27 -18.16 43.76 -28.64
N ALA A 28 -18.28 45.09 -28.62
CA ALA A 28 -17.47 46.00 -29.42
C ALA A 28 -15.98 45.90 -29.04
N GLU A 29 -15.66 45.81 -27.75
CA GLU A 29 -14.30 45.59 -27.25
C GLU A 29 -13.76 44.22 -27.66
N LYS A 30 -14.55 43.15 -27.48
CA LYS A 30 -14.21 41.80 -27.93
C LYS A 30 -13.89 41.79 -29.43
N LYS A 31 -14.72 42.40 -30.27
CA LYS A 31 -14.52 42.49 -31.72
C LYS A 31 -13.28 43.31 -32.09
N ARG A 32 -12.98 44.39 -31.37
CA ARG A 32 -11.75 45.18 -31.55
C ARG A 32 -10.52 44.34 -31.21
N SER A 33 -10.54 43.60 -30.10
CA SER A 33 -9.45 42.72 -29.66
C SER A 33 -9.22 41.57 -30.64
N LEU A 34 -10.28 40.91 -31.14
CA LEU A 34 -10.16 39.87 -32.17
C LEU A 34 -9.56 40.40 -33.49
N ARG A 35 -9.89 41.64 -33.88
CA ARG A 35 -9.25 42.29 -35.05
C ARG A 35 -7.76 42.56 -34.84
N LEU A 36 -7.36 42.92 -33.62
CA LEU A 36 -5.94 43.11 -33.29
C LEU A 36 -5.19 41.77 -33.30
N LEU A 37 -5.78 40.72 -32.71
CA LEU A 37 -5.24 39.36 -32.78
C LEU A 37 -5.08 38.89 -34.23
N ALA A 38 -6.08 39.10 -35.08
CA ALA A 38 -5.98 38.74 -36.50
C ALA A 38 -4.80 39.46 -37.21
N LYS A 39 -4.55 40.72 -36.88
CA LYS A 39 -3.39 41.48 -37.41
C LYS A 39 -2.06 40.95 -36.86
N GLN A 40 -1.99 40.59 -35.58
CA GLN A 40 -0.79 40.03 -34.96
C GLN A 40 -0.45 38.66 -35.56
N ILE A 41 -1.44 37.77 -35.68
CA ILE A 41 -1.32 36.47 -36.33
C ILE A 41 -0.85 36.64 -37.78
N GLY A 42 -1.45 37.57 -38.53
CA GLY A 42 -1.08 37.86 -39.92
C GLY A 42 0.35 38.40 -40.10
N LYS A 43 0.90 39.07 -39.09
CA LYS A 43 2.30 39.57 -39.06
C LYS A 43 3.30 38.53 -38.57
N SER A 44 2.83 37.40 -38.02
CA SER A 44 3.71 36.36 -37.49
C SER A 44 4.55 35.72 -38.59
N LYS A 45 5.85 35.54 -38.32
CA LYS A 45 6.80 34.88 -39.25
C LYS A 45 6.43 33.43 -39.58
N TYR A 46 5.67 32.77 -38.70
CA TYR A 46 5.36 31.34 -38.79
C TYR A 46 4.29 31.00 -39.84
N LYS A 47 3.41 31.96 -40.18
CA LYS A 47 2.30 31.77 -41.13
C LYS A 47 1.44 30.53 -40.82
N PHE A 48 1.26 30.20 -39.54
CA PHE A 48 0.53 29.00 -39.09
C PHE A 48 -0.99 29.10 -39.28
N TYR A 49 -1.54 30.31 -39.36
CA TYR A 49 -2.98 30.52 -39.37
C TYR A 49 -3.40 31.64 -40.31
N LYS A 50 -4.51 31.44 -41.01
CA LYS A 50 -5.14 32.44 -41.88
C LYS A 50 -6.52 32.80 -41.34
N CYS A 51 -6.58 33.93 -40.62
CA CYS A 51 -7.77 34.38 -39.90
C CYS A 51 -9.01 34.54 -40.79
N GLN A 52 -8.85 35.14 -41.99
CA GLN A 52 -9.96 35.37 -42.93
C GLN A 52 -10.68 34.09 -43.37
N GLN A 53 -9.96 32.97 -43.45
CA GLN A 53 -10.50 31.69 -43.90
C GLN A 53 -10.78 30.74 -42.73
N ASN A 54 -10.51 31.17 -41.50
CA ASN A 54 -10.56 30.35 -40.29
C ASN A 54 -9.80 29.01 -40.46
N GLN A 55 -8.60 29.07 -41.05
CA GLN A 55 -7.84 27.89 -41.45
C GLN A 55 -6.41 27.87 -40.87
N ALA A 56 -6.07 26.75 -40.26
CA ALA A 56 -4.69 26.37 -39.98
C ALA A 56 -3.99 26.00 -41.30
N GLN A 57 -2.75 26.46 -41.44
CA GLN A 57 -2.02 26.41 -42.70
C GLN A 57 -1.01 25.26 -42.74
N PRO A 58 -0.63 24.78 -43.94
CA PRO A 58 0.40 23.74 -44.13
C PRO A 58 1.73 24.00 -43.42
N ALA A 59 2.11 25.27 -43.23
CA ALA A 59 3.31 25.67 -42.50
C ALA A 59 3.32 25.16 -41.05
N MET A 60 2.15 25.10 -40.40
CA MET A 60 2.02 24.60 -39.02
C MET A 60 2.25 23.08 -38.99
N ALA A 61 1.62 22.34 -39.90
CA ALA A 61 1.81 20.90 -40.04
C ALA A 61 3.27 20.55 -40.31
N LYS A 62 3.93 21.31 -41.19
CA LYS A 62 5.37 21.17 -41.45
C LYS A 62 6.19 21.37 -40.18
N TRP A 63 5.86 22.36 -39.35
CA TRP A 63 6.57 22.59 -38.09
C TRP A 63 6.41 21.41 -37.12
N PHE A 64 5.21 20.86 -36.96
CA PHE A 64 4.98 19.66 -36.15
C PHE A 64 5.66 18.41 -36.72
N TYR A 65 5.62 18.20 -38.03
CA TYR A 65 6.29 17.09 -38.71
C TYR A 65 7.81 17.10 -38.48
N GLU A 66 8.40 18.29 -38.51
CA GLU A 66 9.82 18.48 -38.24
C GLU A 66 10.21 18.16 -36.80
N LEU A 67 9.32 18.41 -35.82
CA LEU A 67 9.52 17.96 -34.44
C LEU A 67 9.38 16.43 -34.35
N TYR A 68 8.31 15.90 -34.94
CA TYR A 68 8.00 14.47 -34.94
C TYR A 68 9.13 13.63 -35.50
N LYS A 69 9.73 14.05 -36.62
CA LYS A 69 10.88 13.38 -37.24
C LYS A 69 12.07 13.25 -36.31
N VAL A 70 12.29 14.23 -35.42
CA VAL A 70 13.39 14.19 -34.46
C VAL A 70 13.06 13.28 -33.27
N VAL A 71 11.85 13.36 -32.72
CA VAL A 71 11.48 12.65 -31.48
C VAL A 71 11.00 11.22 -31.69
N SER A 72 10.51 10.88 -32.88
CA SER A 72 9.92 9.57 -33.20
C SER A 72 10.84 8.38 -32.94
N PRO A 73 12.15 8.41 -33.26
CA PRO A 73 13.07 7.32 -32.90
C PRO A 73 13.12 7.02 -31.40
N VAL A 74 12.88 8.03 -30.55
CA VAL A 74 12.91 7.89 -29.08
C VAL A 74 11.56 7.51 -28.50
N GLN A 75 10.45 7.80 -29.19
CA GLN A 75 9.12 7.39 -28.74
C GLN A 75 9.08 5.88 -28.46
N ALA A 76 9.66 5.06 -29.34
CA ALA A 76 9.70 3.60 -29.17
C ALA A 76 10.40 3.18 -27.86
N LEU A 77 11.44 3.90 -27.44
CA LEU A 77 12.18 3.62 -26.19
C LEU A 77 11.36 3.93 -24.94
N LEU A 78 10.46 4.92 -25.03
CA LEU A 78 9.62 5.38 -23.92
C LEU A 78 8.22 4.75 -23.93
N SER A 79 7.86 4.02 -24.98
CA SER A 79 6.53 3.41 -25.17
C SER A 79 6.27 2.20 -24.26
N THR A 80 7.28 1.67 -23.56
CA THR A 80 7.05 0.60 -22.58
C THR A 80 6.44 1.21 -21.32
N PRO A 81 5.18 0.89 -20.96
CA PRO A 81 4.56 1.43 -19.77
C PRO A 81 5.34 0.94 -18.55
N GLN A 82 6.00 1.85 -17.85
CA GLN A 82 6.51 1.59 -16.51
C GLN A 82 5.60 2.26 -15.51
N THR A 83 5.42 1.61 -14.35
CA THR A 83 4.73 2.26 -13.25
C THR A 83 5.54 3.47 -12.80
N VAL A 84 4.84 4.56 -12.50
CA VAL A 84 5.46 5.82 -12.05
C VAL A 84 6.42 5.59 -10.87
N ASN A 85 6.10 4.64 -9.99
CA ASN A 85 6.93 4.30 -8.84
C ASN A 85 8.26 3.62 -9.22
N VAL A 86 8.25 2.73 -10.22
CA VAL A 86 9.49 2.10 -10.70
C VAL A 86 10.45 3.15 -11.23
N LEU A 87 9.95 4.08 -12.04
CA LEU A 87 10.78 5.16 -12.59
C LEU A 87 11.35 6.08 -11.49
N LYS A 88 10.54 6.46 -10.50
CA LYS A 88 10.99 7.26 -9.35
C LYS A 88 12.15 6.56 -8.62
N ASN A 89 11.99 5.26 -8.33
CA ASN A 89 13.02 4.48 -7.66
C ASN A 89 14.29 4.39 -8.52
N CYS A 90 14.18 4.11 -9.82
CA CYS A 90 15.35 4.05 -10.71
C CYS A 90 16.15 5.35 -10.74
N ILE A 91 15.49 6.52 -10.72
CA ILE A 91 16.17 7.83 -10.69
C ILE A 91 16.83 8.08 -9.34
N ILE A 92 16.19 7.68 -8.25
CA ILE A 92 16.78 7.77 -6.89
C ILE A 92 18.00 6.86 -6.82
N ASP A 93 17.88 5.59 -7.21
CA ASP A 93 18.96 4.59 -7.21
C ASP A 93 20.15 5.02 -8.08
N TYR A 94 19.86 5.60 -9.25
CA TYR A 94 20.88 6.21 -10.12
C TYR A 94 21.66 7.30 -9.41
N SER A 95 20.98 8.07 -8.57
CA SER A 95 21.55 9.23 -7.87
C SER A 95 22.24 8.88 -6.55
N LEU A 96 22.15 7.63 -6.09
CA LEU A 96 22.83 7.14 -4.88
C LEU A 96 24.34 6.98 -5.11
N SER A 97 25.12 7.31 -4.08
CA SER A 97 26.55 6.97 -4.04
C SER A 97 26.73 5.46 -3.84
N ASN A 98 27.92 4.92 -4.14
CA ASN A 98 28.22 3.50 -3.87
C ASN A 98 27.99 3.15 -2.40
N LYS A 99 28.42 4.02 -1.48
CA LYS A 99 28.17 3.86 -0.04
C LYS A 99 26.68 3.80 0.29
N GLN A 100 25.86 4.67 -0.31
CA GLN A 100 24.41 4.65 -0.09
C GLN A 100 23.73 3.43 -0.68
N LYS A 101 24.23 2.90 -1.81
CA LYS A 101 23.75 1.63 -2.37
C LYS A 101 24.00 0.47 -1.42
N GLU A 102 25.22 0.38 -0.87
CA GLU A 102 25.54 -0.63 0.15
C GLU A 102 24.66 -0.50 1.40
N ILE A 103 24.36 0.72 1.85
CA ILE A 103 23.43 0.94 2.96
C ILE A 103 22.01 0.51 2.58
N ALA A 104 21.54 0.88 1.38
CA ALA A 104 20.21 0.53 0.89
C ALA A 104 20.03 -1.00 0.79
N ASP A 105 21.05 -1.73 0.34
CA ASP A 105 21.05 -3.20 0.29
C ASP A 105 20.88 -3.81 1.69
N ARG A 106 21.56 -3.24 2.71
CA ARG A 106 21.41 -3.68 4.10
C ARG A 106 20.02 -3.41 4.67
N LEU A 107 19.28 -2.45 4.11
CA LEU A 107 17.93 -2.05 4.50
C LEU A 107 16.82 -2.78 3.72
N THR A 108 17.15 -3.75 2.87
CA THR A 108 16.17 -4.62 2.21
C THR A 108 15.45 -5.52 3.23
N ASP A 109 14.21 -5.92 2.92
CA ASP A 109 13.44 -6.81 3.80
C ASP A 109 14.18 -8.14 4.02
N GLU A 110 14.82 -8.67 2.97
CA GLU A 110 15.61 -9.90 3.00
C GLU A 110 16.81 -9.79 3.94
N SER A 111 17.64 -8.75 3.78
CA SER A 111 18.80 -8.51 4.65
C SER A 111 18.40 -8.33 6.12
N ILE A 112 17.35 -7.55 6.40
CA ILE A 112 16.88 -7.33 7.76
C ILE A 112 16.37 -8.64 8.37
N THR A 113 15.62 -9.43 7.62
CA THR A 113 15.09 -10.72 8.08
C THR A 113 16.20 -11.73 8.35
N GLN A 114 17.22 -11.79 7.49
CA GLN A 114 18.38 -12.65 7.70
C GLN A 114 19.17 -12.26 8.95
N ARG A 115 19.37 -10.96 9.19
CA ARG A 115 20.02 -10.48 10.42
C ARG A 115 19.19 -10.81 11.67
N ALA A 116 17.87 -10.83 11.57
CA ALA A 116 16.99 -11.19 12.69
C ALA A 116 17.17 -12.63 13.19
N THR A 117 17.80 -13.52 12.40
CA THR A 117 18.08 -14.89 12.84
C THR A 117 19.36 -15.00 13.68
N THR A 118 20.25 -14.02 13.61
CA THR A 118 21.59 -14.08 14.24
C THR A 118 21.73 -13.15 15.45
N ILE A 119 20.99 -12.04 15.50
CA ILE A 119 21.06 -11.06 16.58
C ILE A 119 19.70 -10.82 17.24
N THR A 120 19.69 -10.19 18.42
CA THR A 120 18.45 -9.86 19.13
C THR A 120 17.66 -8.78 18.41
N ILE A 121 16.32 -8.82 18.49
CA ILE A 121 15.45 -7.82 17.84
C ILE A 121 15.73 -6.39 18.31
N LYS A 122 16.10 -6.21 19.59
CA LYS A 122 16.47 -4.90 20.15
C LYS A 122 17.73 -4.33 19.49
N GLU A 123 18.72 -5.18 19.29
CA GLU A 123 19.99 -4.80 18.67
C GLU A 123 19.84 -4.59 17.16
N LEU A 124 19.07 -5.45 16.49
CA LEU A 124 18.66 -5.28 15.09
C LEU A 124 17.98 -3.93 14.87
N ALA A 125 16.99 -3.59 15.70
CA ALA A 125 16.29 -2.32 15.59
C ALA A 125 17.22 -1.11 15.75
N LYS A 126 18.23 -1.19 16.63
CA LYS A 126 19.24 -0.14 16.78
C LYS A 126 20.10 -0.01 15.51
N GLN A 127 20.61 -1.13 14.99
CA GLN A 127 21.47 -1.12 13.81
C GLN A 127 20.72 -0.64 12.55
N VAL A 128 19.51 -1.14 12.31
CA VAL A 128 18.68 -0.76 11.15
C VAL A 128 18.29 0.72 11.21
N LYS A 129 17.96 1.26 12.40
CA LYS A 129 17.71 2.70 12.57
C LYS A 129 18.96 3.55 12.30
N SER A 130 20.14 3.05 12.69
CA SER A 130 21.42 3.70 12.39
C SER A 130 21.69 3.70 10.88
N ASP A 131 21.58 2.55 10.22
CA ASP A 131 21.73 2.41 8.76
C ASP A 131 20.77 3.38 8.02
N LEU A 132 19.50 3.46 8.44
CA LEU A 132 18.53 4.38 7.86
C LEU A 132 18.88 5.85 8.08
N SER A 133 19.39 6.19 9.26
CA SER A 133 19.79 7.57 9.57
C SER A 133 21.01 7.98 8.74
N GLU A 134 21.96 7.06 8.54
CA GLU A 134 23.12 7.26 7.69
C GLU A 134 22.71 7.42 6.21
N LEU A 135 21.79 6.60 5.71
CA LEU A 135 21.26 6.75 4.35
C LEU A 135 20.63 8.15 4.14
N VAL A 136 19.85 8.61 5.12
CA VAL A 136 19.13 9.89 5.05
C VAL A 136 20.06 11.09 5.19
N ALA A 137 21.12 10.99 5.99
CA ALA A 137 22.05 12.10 6.23
C ALA A 137 22.71 12.63 4.95
N ASP A 138 22.90 11.77 3.95
CA ASP A 138 23.51 12.10 2.66
C ASP A 138 22.53 12.76 1.66
N PHE A 139 21.25 12.93 2.02
CA PHE A 139 20.25 13.66 1.23
C PHE A 139 20.07 15.09 1.76
N ASP A 140 21.03 15.97 1.44
CA ASP A 140 20.85 17.40 1.68
C ASP A 140 19.83 18.04 0.73
N GLN A 141 19.39 19.26 1.05
CA GLN A 141 18.38 19.99 0.27
C GLN A 141 18.79 20.20 -1.20
N SER A 142 20.08 20.43 -1.48
CA SER A 142 20.60 20.66 -2.82
C SER A 142 20.51 19.38 -3.66
N ARG A 143 20.92 18.27 -3.06
CA ARG A 143 20.90 16.96 -3.67
C ARG A 143 19.47 16.47 -3.90
N MET A 144 18.59 16.63 -2.92
CA MET A 144 17.16 16.30 -3.07
C MET A 144 16.55 17.09 -4.24
N ALA A 145 16.78 18.40 -4.29
CA ALA A 145 16.31 19.25 -5.38
C ALA A 145 16.89 18.84 -6.76
N ALA A 146 18.14 18.37 -6.80
CA ALA A 146 18.75 17.87 -8.02
C ALA A 146 18.07 16.58 -8.52
N ILE A 147 17.75 15.64 -7.61
CA ILE A 147 17.07 14.38 -7.92
C ILE A 147 15.62 14.63 -8.37
N ASP A 148 14.88 15.44 -7.62
CA ASP A 148 13.50 15.84 -7.96
C ASP A 148 13.47 16.60 -9.30
N GLY A 149 14.47 17.45 -9.54
CA GLY A 149 14.66 18.17 -10.79
C GLY A 149 14.92 17.25 -11.98
N LEU A 150 15.77 16.22 -11.80
CA LEU A 150 16.06 15.22 -12.82
C LEU A 150 14.80 14.42 -13.19
N TYR A 151 14.01 14.00 -12.19
CA TYR A 151 12.74 13.32 -12.42
C TYR A 151 11.71 14.20 -13.13
N SER A 152 11.57 15.46 -12.72
CA SER A 152 10.66 16.41 -13.36
C SER A 152 11.07 16.66 -14.82
N LEU A 153 12.38 16.73 -15.09
CA LEU A 153 12.94 16.91 -16.43
C LEU A 153 12.68 15.69 -17.31
N PHE A 154 12.92 14.48 -16.80
CA PHE A 154 12.61 13.24 -17.51
C PHE A 154 11.11 13.11 -17.80
N SER A 155 10.25 13.44 -16.82
CA SER A 155 8.79 13.36 -16.98
C SER A 155 8.28 14.32 -18.07
N SER A 156 8.81 15.55 -18.08
CA SER A 156 8.47 16.56 -19.11
C SER A 156 9.00 16.14 -20.49
N PHE A 157 10.24 15.62 -20.55
CA PHE A 157 10.81 15.06 -21.77
C PHE A 157 9.96 13.92 -22.32
N SER A 158 9.61 12.96 -21.46
CA SER A 158 8.81 11.79 -21.85
C SER A 158 7.46 12.23 -22.40
N SER A 159 6.73 13.07 -21.67
CA SER A 159 5.42 13.59 -22.08
C SER A 159 5.48 14.33 -23.42
N PHE A 160 6.53 15.13 -23.65
CA PHE A 160 6.73 15.84 -24.91
C PHE A 160 7.05 14.89 -26.07
N VAL A 161 7.89 13.88 -25.84
CA VAL A 161 8.25 12.90 -26.86
C VAL A 161 7.03 12.05 -27.22
N THR A 162 6.23 11.63 -26.23
CA THR A 162 5.06 10.76 -26.43
C THR A 162 3.79 11.49 -26.84
N PHE A 163 3.83 12.80 -27.07
CA PHE A 163 2.70 13.55 -27.65
C PHE A 163 2.29 12.92 -28.99
N ASP A 164 0.99 12.92 -29.28
CA ASP A 164 0.42 12.31 -30.49
C ASP A 164 0.60 13.22 -31.72
N TYR A 165 1.86 13.40 -32.12
CA TYR A 165 2.21 14.14 -33.34
C TYR A 165 1.58 13.52 -34.58
N PHE A 166 1.47 12.19 -34.63
CA PHE A 166 0.93 11.48 -35.77
C PHE A 166 -0.52 11.87 -36.03
N LEU A 167 -1.37 11.83 -35.01
CA LEU A 167 -2.78 12.19 -35.15
C LEU A 167 -2.95 13.65 -35.57
N LEU A 168 -2.17 14.57 -35.00
CA LEU A 168 -2.18 15.98 -35.39
C LEU A 168 -1.79 16.15 -36.87
N ILE A 169 -0.68 15.55 -37.29
CA ILE A 169 -0.17 15.66 -38.67
C ILE A 169 -1.15 15.03 -39.67
N LYS A 170 -1.76 13.90 -39.31
CA LYS A 170 -2.74 13.18 -40.16
C LYS A 170 -3.98 14.01 -40.47
N LYS A 171 -4.34 14.99 -39.63
CA LYS A 171 -5.43 15.94 -39.94
C LYS A 171 -5.10 16.81 -41.16
N PHE A 172 -3.83 17.10 -41.41
CA PHE A 172 -3.37 17.90 -42.55
C PHE A 172 -3.04 17.07 -43.79
N ASP A 173 -2.73 15.79 -43.63
CA ASP A 173 -2.50 14.84 -44.72
C ASP A 173 -2.98 13.44 -44.31
N SER A 174 -4.13 13.03 -44.85
CA SER A 174 -4.75 11.74 -44.54
C SER A 174 -3.93 10.53 -45.02
N SER A 175 -3.04 10.74 -45.99
CA SER A 175 -2.18 9.70 -46.56
C SER A 175 -0.90 9.49 -45.76
N PHE A 176 -0.60 10.39 -44.81
CA PHE A 176 0.55 10.24 -43.91
C PHE A 176 0.42 8.98 -43.07
N ARG A 177 1.45 8.13 -43.12
CA ARG A 177 1.55 6.89 -42.33
C ARG A 177 2.46 7.12 -41.12
N GLU A 178 2.14 6.45 -40.02
CA GLU A 178 2.88 6.62 -38.78
C GLU A 178 4.35 6.18 -38.97
N ARG A 179 5.29 7.03 -38.52
CA ARG A 179 6.75 6.85 -38.64
C ARG A 179 7.30 6.68 -40.08
N ASP A 180 6.52 6.95 -41.12
CA ASP A 180 7.00 6.97 -42.49
C ASP A 180 7.58 8.34 -42.86
N PHE A 181 8.86 8.54 -42.56
CA PHE A 181 9.58 9.77 -42.89
C PHE A 181 10.20 9.76 -44.29
N SER A 182 9.99 8.70 -45.07
CA SER A 182 10.40 8.59 -46.48
C SER A 182 9.36 9.20 -47.41
N TYR A 183 8.09 9.14 -47.02
CA TYR A 183 6.99 9.84 -47.67
C TYR A 183 7.18 11.36 -47.60
N THR A 184 6.84 12.05 -48.70
CA THR A 184 6.84 13.52 -48.76
C THR A 184 5.42 14.01 -48.45
N PRO A 185 5.17 14.63 -47.29
CA PRO A 185 3.81 15.01 -46.91
C PRO A 185 3.22 16.12 -47.79
N SER A 186 1.94 15.97 -48.11
CA SER A 186 1.15 16.93 -48.89
C SER A 186 0.12 17.63 -47.99
N PHE A 187 0.62 18.47 -47.09
CA PHE A 187 -0.22 19.15 -46.10
C PHE A 187 -1.22 20.12 -46.72
N GLN A 188 -2.50 19.95 -46.39
CA GLN A 188 -3.61 20.80 -46.82
C GLN A 188 -4.10 21.70 -45.68
N PRO A 189 -4.60 22.92 -45.96
CA PRO A 189 -5.23 23.75 -44.93
C PRO A 189 -6.44 23.07 -44.30
N ILE A 190 -6.64 23.23 -42.99
CA ILE A 190 -7.79 22.68 -42.26
C ILE A 190 -8.47 23.74 -41.41
N LYS A 191 -9.74 23.52 -41.05
CA LYS A 191 -10.50 24.43 -40.19
C LYS A 191 -9.83 24.57 -38.82
N GLY A 192 -9.70 25.81 -38.34
CA GLY A 192 -9.07 26.12 -37.05
C GLY A 192 -9.68 25.39 -35.87
N ASN A 193 -11.00 25.17 -35.89
CA ASN A 193 -11.71 24.50 -34.80
C ASN A 193 -11.25 23.04 -34.60
N HIS A 194 -10.65 22.40 -35.61
CA HIS A 194 -10.22 20.99 -35.52
C HIS A 194 -8.89 20.79 -34.78
N ILE A 195 -8.16 21.87 -34.47
CA ILE A 195 -6.81 21.82 -33.88
C ILE A 195 -6.72 22.45 -32.49
N VAL A 196 -7.80 23.07 -31.99
CA VAL A 196 -7.76 23.83 -30.73
C VAL A 196 -7.32 22.95 -29.57
N ASP A 197 -7.90 21.76 -29.47
CA ASP A 197 -7.59 20.85 -28.37
C ASP A 197 -6.19 20.24 -28.52
N ASP A 198 -5.77 19.85 -29.74
CA ASP A 198 -4.39 19.38 -29.93
C ASP A 198 -3.36 20.46 -29.60
N LEU A 199 -3.65 21.73 -29.91
CA LEU A 199 -2.78 22.85 -29.53
C LEU A 199 -2.75 23.01 -28.01
N LYS A 200 -3.87 22.89 -27.29
CA LYS A 200 -3.89 22.95 -25.82
C LYS A 200 -3.17 21.75 -25.17
N ASP A 201 -3.23 20.58 -25.78
CA ASP A 201 -2.54 19.40 -25.29
C ASP A 201 -1.03 19.49 -25.55
N PHE A 202 -0.66 19.97 -26.74
CA PHE A 202 0.74 20.28 -27.06
C PHE A 202 1.28 21.38 -26.13
N MET A 203 0.54 22.48 -26.00
CA MET A 203 0.32 23.28 -24.77
C MET A 203 0.96 22.77 -23.48
N ALA A 204 0.38 21.69 -22.99
CA ALA A 204 0.71 21.10 -21.71
C ALA A 204 2.11 20.52 -21.66
N VAL A 205 2.54 19.88 -22.75
CA VAL A 205 3.79 19.12 -22.76
C VAL A 205 4.99 19.92 -23.24
N ALA A 206 4.82 20.88 -24.15
CA ALA A 206 5.95 21.63 -24.69
C ALA A 206 6.35 22.83 -23.83
N TRP A 207 5.41 23.45 -23.11
CA TRP A 207 5.67 24.61 -22.25
C TRP A 207 6.22 24.21 -20.87
N SER A 208 6.09 22.93 -20.51
CA SER A 208 6.75 22.34 -19.33
C SER A 208 8.25 22.09 -19.56
N LEU A 209 8.72 22.11 -20.81
CA LEU A 209 10.15 21.96 -21.12
C LEU A 209 10.96 23.16 -20.63
N ARG A 210 11.95 22.87 -19.78
CA ARG A 210 12.88 23.86 -19.24
C ARG A 210 14.11 23.97 -20.14
N SER A 211 14.17 25.00 -20.98
CA SER A 211 15.25 25.17 -21.98
C SER A 211 16.66 25.26 -21.36
N LYS A 212 16.78 25.83 -20.15
CA LYS A 212 18.05 25.98 -19.41
C LYS A 212 18.31 24.87 -18.37
N ALA A 213 17.58 23.76 -18.41
CA ALA A 213 17.79 22.66 -17.48
C ALA A 213 19.05 21.84 -17.80
N ASN A 214 19.47 20.99 -16.86
CA ASN A 214 20.61 20.09 -17.02
C ASN A 214 20.26 18.87 -17.89
N TRP A 215 20.01 19.11 -19.17
CA TRP A 215 19.79 18.07 -20.19
C TRP A 215 20.92 17.04 -20.30
N PRO A 216 22.22 17.42 -20.16
CA PRO A 216 23.29 16.43 -20.13
C PRO A 216 23.12 15.36 -19.05
N ALA A 217 22.74 15.74 -17.83
CA ALA A 217 22.48 14.78 -16.75
C ALA A 217 21.29 13.85 -17.07
N MET A 218 20.23 14.39 -17.68
CA MET A 218 19.08 13.58 -18.11
C MET A 218 19.46 12.55 -19.18
N PHE A 219 20.20 12.95 -20.22
CA PHE A 219 20.62 12.01 -21.26
C PHE A 219 21.61 10.96 -20.75
N LYS A 220 22.45 11.32 -19.76
CA LYS A 220 23.32 10.36 -19.08
C LYS A 220 22.49 9.29 -18.37
N PHE A 221 21.48 9.70 -17.60
CA PHE A 221 20.55 8.78 -16.95
C PHE A 221 19.86 7.85 -17.97
N VAL A 222 19.28 8.39 -19.04
CA VAL A 222 18.59 7.58 -20.07
C VAL A 222 19.50 6.54 -20.71
N ARG A 223 20.76 6.90 -20.98
CA ARG A 223 21.76 5.99 -21.58
C ARG A 223 22.06 4.83 -20.66
N GLU A 224 22.27 5.09 -19.37
CA GLU A 224 22.54 4.05 -18.38
C GLU A 224 21.31 3.19 -18.09
N TYR A 225 20.11 3.76 -18.23
CA TYR A 225 18.86 3.06 -17.95
C TYR A 225 18.37 2.11 -19.06
N LYS A 226 18.60 2.44 -20.34
CA LYS A 226 18.02 1.70 -21.49
C LYS A 226 19.04 1.10 -22.46
N SER A 227 20.35 1.26 -22.22
CA SER A 227 21.45 0.59 -22.94
C SER A 227 21.43 0.67 -24.48
N ASN A 228 20.73 1.64 -25.08
CA ASN A 228 20.59 1.80 -26.54
C ASN A 228 20.79 3.25 -27.00
N GLU A 229 21.06 3.42 -28.30
CA GLU A 229 21.53 4.64 -28.96
C GLU A 229 20.82 5.93 -28.55
N VAL A 230 21.67 6.94 -28.36
CA VAL A 230 21.39 8.19 -27.67
C VAL A 230 20.70 9.17 -28.60
N PHE A 231 19.71 9.86 -28.06
CA PHE A 231 19.16 11.05 -28.67
C PHE A 231 20.25 12.13 -28.86
N SER A 232 20.52 12.55 -30.10
CA SER A 232 21.56 13.54 -30.37
C SER A 232 21.30 14.86 -29.64
N SER A 233 22.24 15.27 -28.77
CA SER A 233 22.17 16.54 -28.03
C SER A 233 22.03 17.74 -28.97
N SER A 234 22.64 17.69 -30.16
CA SER A 234 22.54 18.76 -31.15
C SER A 234 21.16 18.84 -31.79
N LEU A 235 20.51 17.71 -32.04
CA LEU A 235 19.12 17.66 -32.51
C LEU A 235 18.15 18.10 -31.40
N TRP A 236 18.39 17.72 -30.15
CA TRP A 236 17.58 18.19 -29.02
C TRP A 236 17.59 19.70 -28.89
N ASN A 237 18.77 20.30 -28.92
CA ASN A 237 18.92 21.73 -28.75
C ASN A 237 18.18 22.49 -29.88
N LYS A 238 18.16 21.93 -31.09
CA LYS A 238 17.34 22.45 -32.19
C LYS A 238 15.84 22.36 -31.90
N VAL A 239 15.36 21.24 -31.34
CA VAL A 239 13.96 21.08 -30.91
C VAL A 239 13.61 22.09 -29.83
N LEU A 240 14.41 22.19 -28.76
CA LEU A 240 14.21 23.15 -27.68
C LEU A 240 14.18 24.59 -28.19
N SER A 241 15.09 24.96 -29.08
CA SER A 241 15.12 26.30 -29.69
C SER A 241 13.85 26.55 -30.51
N ARG A 242 13.44 25.60 -31.37
CA ARG A 242 12.21 25.74 -32.17
C ARG A 242 10.96 25.90 -31.30
N VAL A 243 10.83 25.10 -30.24
CA VAL A 243 9.72 25.18 -29.29
C VAL A 243 9.75 26.50 -28.51
N THR A 244 10.93 26.91 -28.04
CA THR A 244 11.12 28.16 -27.30
C THR A 244 10.78 29.37 -28.18
N ASP A 245 11.21 29.37 -29.44
CA ASP A 245 10.93 30.46 -30.37
C ASP A 245 9.43 30.61 -30.64
N VAL A 246 8.71 29.49 -30.80
CA VAL A 246 7.25 29.49 -30.98
C VAL A 246 6.54 29.94 -29.71
N ARG A 247 6.95 29.46 -28.54
CA ARG A 247 6.43 29.90 -27.24
C ARG A 247 6.60 31.41 -27.06
N ASN A 248 7.79 31.95 -27.33
CA ASN A 248 8.09 33.37 -27.19
C ASN A 248 7.32 34.25 -28.19
N SER A 249 6.88 33.69 -29.32
CA SER A 249 6.06 34.41 -30.29
C SER A 249 4.58 34.52 -29.90
N GLU A 250 4.14 33.78 -28.88
CA GLU A 250 2.75 33.69 -28.42
C GLU A 250 1.75 33.29 -29.53
N ILE A 251 2.23 32.77 -30.66
CA ILE A 251 1.39 32.52 -31.83
C ILE A 251 0.27 31.50 -31.56
N PHE A 252 0.54 30.47 -30.73
CA PHE A 252 -0.48 29.48 -30.37
C PHE A 252 -1.52 30.03 -29.40
N ASP A 253 -1.13 30.84 -28.41
CA ASP A 253 -2.07 31.56 -27.55
C ASP A 253 -2.99 32.46 -28.39
N GLN A 254 -2.42 33.24 -29.31
CA GLN A 254 -3.17 34.13 -30.20
C GLN A 254 -4.13 33.35 -31.12
N MET A 255 -3.67 32.22 -31.67
CA MET A 255 -4.51 31.34 -32.50
C MET A 255 -5.69 30.80 -31.71
N ILE A 256 -5.47 30.24 -30.52
CA ILE A 256 -6.56 29.70 -29.68
C ILE A 256 -7.51 30.82 -29.27
N ALA A 257 -6.99 31.97 -28.82
CA ALA A 257 -7.78 33.14 -28.47
C ALA A 257 -8.69 33.59 -29.64
N TYR A 258 -8.16 33.58 -30.86
CA TYR A 258 -8.92 33.96 -32.05
C TYR A 258 -9.97 32.90 -32.44
N ILE A 259 -9.60 31.61 -32.50
CA ILE A 259 -10.48 30.52 -32.92
C ILE A 259 -11.64 30.33 -31.93
N THR A 260 -11.35 30.45 -30.63
CA THR A 260 -12.36 30.29 -29.57
C THR A 260 -13.12 31.57 -29.28
N GLU A 261 -12.83 32.65 -30.02
CA GLU A 261 -13.35 33.99 -29.78
C GLU A 261 -13.20 34.45 -28.33
N ASN A 262 -12.11 34.06 -27.67
CA ASN A 262 -11.78 34.46 -26.32
C ASN A 262 -10.48 35.28 -26.32
N PRO A 263 -10.55 36.62 -26.46
CA PRO A 263 -9.37 37.47 -26.53
C PRO A 263 -8.47 37.42 -25.28
N ASN A 264 -9.02 36.99 -24.15
CA ASN A 264 -8.31 36.92 -22.87
C ASN A 264 -7.68 35.54 -22.65
N TYR A 265 -7.79 34.62 -23.61
CA TYR A 265 -7.14 33.32 -23.51
C TYR A 265 -5.62 33.50 -23.43
N LYS A 266 -5.04 32.92 -22.39
CA LYS A 266 -3.61 32.78 -22.23
C LYS A 266 -3.32 31.46 -21.54
N TYR A 267 -2.45 30.65 -22.13
CA TYR A 267 -2.06 29.38 -21.54
C TYR A 267 -1.22 29.62 -20.28
N GLN A 268 -1.57 28.93 -19.20
CA GLN A 268 -0.82 28.96 -17.94
C GLN A 268 -0.21 27.58 -17.71
N SER A 269 1.12 27.50 -17.84
CA SER A 269 1.86 26.28 -17.50
C SER A 269 1.73 26.00 -16.01
N LYS A 270 1.37 24.77 -15.65
CA LYS A 270 1.47 24.28 -14.28
C LYS A 270 2.86 23.71 -14.08
N ASP A 271 3.75 24.47 -13.46
CA ASP A 271 5.03 23.94 -13.02
C ASP A 271 4.79 23.08 -11.77
N LYS A 272 4.85 21.75 -11.95
CA LYS A 272 4.83 20.81 -10.84
C LYS A 272 6.22 20.22 -10.68
N THR A 273 6.80 20.39 -9.49
CA THR A 273 8.00 19.67 -9.07
C THR A 273 7.55 18.61 -8.08
N ASP A 274 7.68 17.34 -8.45
CA ASP A 274 7.36 16.24 -7.55
C ASP A 274 8.52 16.01 -6.57
N LYS A 275 8.21 15.93 -5.27
CA LYS A 275 9.17 15.63 -4.20
C LYS A 275 9.32 14.12 -4.04
N ILE A 276 10.10 13.50 -4.92
CA ILE A 276 10.21 12.04 -5.00
C ILE A 276 11.10 11.48 -3.89
N VAL A 277 12.13 12.23 -3.48
CA VAL A 277 13.07 11.79 -2.44
C VAL A 277 12.40 11.74 -1.06
N ASP A 278 11.64 12.78 -0.69
CA ASP A 278 10.87 12.80 0.56
C ASP A 278 9.94 11.58 0.67
N THR A 279 9.18 11.34 -0.41
CA THR A 279 8.26 10.20 -0.50
C THR A 279 9.00 8.87 -0.34
N TYR A 280 10.17 8.72 -0.97
CA TYR A 280 11.00 7.51 -0.87
C TYR A 280 11.49 7.28 0.57
N ILE A 281 11.98 8.32 1.25
CA ILE A 281 12.46 8.23 2.63
C ILE A 281 11.32 7.85 3.57
N GLU A 282 10.13 8.44 3.41
CA GLU A 282 8.96 8.10 4.21
C GLU A 282 8.51 6.66 3.98
N GLN A 283 8.48 6.21 2.72
CA GLN A 283 8.14 4.82 2.39
C GLN A 283 9.15 3.83 2.99
N ALA A 284 10.45 4.13 2.92
CA ALA A 284 11.49 3.31 3.53
C ALA A 284 11.33 3.24 5.07
N ARG A 285 11.10 4.37 5.74
CA ARG A 285 10.84 4.43 7.18
C ARG A 285 9.65 3.56 7.58
N ASN A 286 8.52 3.74 6.90
CA ASN A 286 7.29 3.00 7.19
C ASN A 286 7.45 1.49 6.95
N ARG A 287 8.09 1.10 5.84
CA ARG A 287 8.38 -0.32 5.53
C ARG A 287 9.23 -0.95 6.63
N ILE A 288 10.33 -0.31 7.00
CA ILE A 288 11.25 -0.80 8.04
C ILE A 288 10.56 -0.91 9.40
N GLU A 289 9.79 0.10 9.79
CA GLU A 289 9.07 0.08 11.07
C GLU A 289 8.06 -1.07 11.12
N ASN A 290 7.31 -1.28 10.05
CA ASN A 290 6.35 -2.38 9.95
C ASN A 290 7.04 -3.75 9.98
N LEU A 291 8.18 -3.90 9.30
CA LEU A 291 8.96 -5.13 9.33
C LEU A 291 9.49 -5.42 10.74
N LEU A 292 10.04 -4.43 11.44
CA LEU A 292 10.52 -4.61 12.82
C LEU A 292 9.38 -4.97 13.78
N LYS A 293 8.19 -4.36 13.63
CA LYS A 293 6.99 -4.74 14.40
C LYS A 293 6.61 -6.19 14.14
N LYS A 294 6.55 -6.60 12.87
CA LYS A 294 6.25 -7.97 12.47
C LYS A 294 7.24 -8.98 13.08
N LEU A 295 8.53 -8.73 12.95
CA LEU A 295 9.58 -9.60 13.53
C LEU A 295 9.49 -9.67 15.06
N THR A 296 9.13 -8.56 15.72
CA THR A 296 8.93 -8.54 17.18
C THR A 296 7.75 -9.44 17.58
N THR A 297 6.63 -9.33 16.88
CA THR A 297 5.43 -10.15 17.13
C THR A 297 5.70 -11.63 16.84
N GLU A 298 6.37 -11.95 15.74
CA GLU A 298 6.74 -13.33 15.39
C GLU A 298 7.69 -13.93 16.44
N LYS A 299 8.67 -13.17 16.93
CA LYS A 299 9.58 -13.64 17.97
C LYS A 299 8.87 -13.83 19.31
N ALA A 300 7.96 -12.94 19.68
CA ALA A 300 7.16 -13.07 20.89
C ALA A 300 6.27 -14.32 20.86
N ASN A 301 5.74 -14.67 19.69
CA ASN A 301 4.85 -15.82 19.52
C ASN A 301 5.57 -17.14 19.21
N SER A 302 6.89 -17.15 18.95
CA SER A 302 7.57 -18.33 18.39
C SER A 302 7.41 -19.59 19.25
N LYS A 303 7.52 -19.45 20.58
CA LYS A 303 7.34 -20.58 21.51
C LYS A 303 5.89 -21.07 21.54
N THR A 304 4.93 -20.15 21.47
CA THR A 304 3.50 -20.47 21.38
C THR A 304 3.20 -21.21 20.09
N ASP A 305 3.72 -20.73 18.96
CA ASP A 305 3.53 -21.33 17.63
C ASP A 305 4.13 -22.74 17.53
N GLU A 306 5.32 -22.95 18.11
CA GLU A 306 5.96 -24.28 18.17
C GLU A 306 5.09 -25.27 18.96
N LEU A 307 4.54 -24.85 20.10
CA LEU A 307 3.66 -25.69 20.92
C LEU A 307 2.32 -25.95 20.23
N LEU A 308 1.72 -24.95 19.56
CA LEU A 308 0.49 -25.11 18.79
C LEU A 308 0.68 -26.05 17.61
N GLN A 309 1.79 -25.92 16.87
CA GLN A 309 2.13 -26.82 15.76
C GLN A 309 2.31 -28.26 16.25
N ALA A 310 2.99 -28.46 17.39
CA ALA A 310 3.18 -29.80 17.97
C ALA A 310 1.88 -30.43 18.50
N LEU A 311 0.94 -29.62 19.01
CA LEU A 311 -0.31 -30.09 19.60
C LEU A 311 -1.43 -30.30 18.56
N PHE A 312 -1.60 -29.34 17.65
CA PHE A 312 -2.75 -29.25 16.76
C PHE A 312 -2.39 -29.37 15.28
N GLY A 313 -1.10 -29.45 14.92
CA GLY A 313 -0.63 -29.48 13.54
C GLY A 313 -0.76 -28.14 12.79
N LYS A 314 -1.13 -27.07 13.50
CA LYS A 314 -1.35 -25.72 12.96
C LYS A 314 -0.94 -24.67 13.98
N LYS A 315 -0.47 -23.51 13.51
CA LYS A 315 -0.08 -22.37 14.34
C LYS A 315 -1.25 -21.50 14.79
N GLU A 316 -2.39 -21.62 14.13
CA GLU A 316 -3.60 -20.87 14.46
C GLU A 316 -4.76 -21.83 14.74
N VAL A 317 -5.37 -21.67 15.92
CA VAL A 317 -6.49 -22.47 16.37
C VAL A 317 -7.57 -21.49 16.79
N VAL A 318 -8.73 -21.53 16.14
CA VAL A 318 -9.90 -20.73 16.53
C VAL A 318 -11.11 -21.65 16.43
N ILE A 319 -11.82 -21.80 17.54
CA ILE A 319 -13.00 -22.66 17.65
C ILE A 319 -14.15 -21.98 18.39
N LEU A 320 -13.86 -20.96 19.21
CA LEU A 320 -14.85 -20.12 19.86
C LEU A 320 -15.33 -19.05 18.89
N LYS A 321 -16.60 -18.68 19.00
CA LYS A 321 -17.23 -17.72 18.08
C LYS A 321 -17.29 -16.32 18.67
N ASN A 322 -17.55 -16.20 19.98
CA ASN A 322 -17.91 -14.94 20.61
C ASN A 322 -16.87 -14.46 21.63
N TYR A 323 -16.25 -15.35 22.41
CA TYR A 323 -15.16 -15.01 23.34
C TYR A 323 -13.83 -14.95 22.58
N THR A 324 -13.73 -14.00 21.63
CA THR A 324 -12.56 -13.76 20.78
C THR A 324 -12.21 -12.28 20.75
N GLU A 325 -10.94 -11.98 20.47
CA GLU A 325 -10.47 -10.58 20.32
C GLU A 325 -11.19 -9.87 19.15
N GLU A 326 -11.45 -10.59 18.06
CA GLU A 326 -12.15 -10.08 16.88
C GLU A 326 -13.61 -9.74 17.19
N PHE A 327 -14.34 -10.63 17.85
CA PHE A 327 -15.73 -10.38 18.25
C PHE A 327 -15.84 -9.18 19.19
N GLN A 328 -14.91 -9.04 20.14
CA GLN A 328 -14.85 -7.87 21.02
C GLN A 328 -14.59 -6.58 20.24
N ALA A 329 -13.64 -6.59 19.29
CA ALA A 329 -13.31 -5.40 18.50
C ALA A 329 -14.53 -4.90 17.70
N LEU A 330 -15.24 -5.82 17.04
CA LEU A 330 -16.46 -5.54 16.28
C LEU A 330 -17.60 -5.01 17.17
N ASN A 331 -17.66 -5.44 18.43
CA ASN A 331 -18.73 -5.11 19.38
C ASN A 331 -18.30 -4.16 20.50
N SER A 332 -17.20 -3.42 20.32
CA SER A 332 -16.58 -2.55 21.35
C SER A 332 -17.51 -1.49 21.95
N LYS A 333 -18.57 -1.08 21.24
CA LYS A 333 -19.60 -0.15 21.75
C LYS A 333 -20.60 -0.80 22.71
N ARG A 334 -20.78 -2.13 22.63
CA ARG A 334 -21.74 -2.91 23.43
C ARG A 334 -21.04 -3.72 24.53
N ILE A 335 -19.82 -4.17 24.27
CA ILE A 335 -18.99 -4.91 25.21
C ILE A 335 -17.91 -3.95 25.73
N THR A 336 -18.13 -3.43 26.94
CA THR A 336 -17.22 -2.49 27.59
C THR A 336 -16.09 -3.19 28.37
N ILE A 337 -16.26 -4.48 28.68
CA ILE A 337 -15.21 -5.28 29.32
C ILE A 337 -14.22 -5.78 28.26
N ARG A 338 -12.93 -5.65 28.57
CA ARG A 338 -11.86 -6.28 27.80
C ARG A 338 -11.69 -7.73 28.23
N PHE A 339 -11.77 -8.65 27.30
CA PHE A 339 -11.42 -10.05 27.46
C PHE A 339 -9.90 -10.19 27.51
N VAL A 340 -9.42 -10.82 28.58
CA VAL A 340 -7.98 -10.97 28.86
C VAL A 340 -7.47 -12.34 28.44
N TYR A 341 -8.36 -13.33 28.31
CA TYR A 341 -7.99 -14.74 28.19
C TYR A 341 -8.50 -15.42 26.90
N CYS A 342 -8.78 -14.66 25.83
CA CYS A 342 -9.34 -15.19 24.57
C CYS A 342 -8.55 -16.38 24.01
N LYS A 343 -7.25 -16.19 23.76
CA LYS A 343 -6.36 -17.23 23.21
C LYS A 343 -6.28 -18.49 24.12
N PRO A 344 -5.90 -18.38 25.41
CA PRO A 344 -5.77 -19.56 26.25
C PRO A 344 -7.09 -20.31 26.47
N ILE A 345 -8.24 -19.62 26.59
CA ILE A 345 -9.55 -20.27 26.71
C ILE A 345 -9.92 -21.03 25.45
N ASN A 346 -9.67 -20.42 24.29
CA ASN A 346 -9.87 -21.08 23.01
C ASN A 346 -8.98 -22.33 22.86
N TYR A 347 -7.71 -22.25 23.25
CA TYR A 347 -6.79 -23.41 23.23
C TYR A 347 -7.22 -24.50 24.21
N MET A 348 -7.68 -24.14 25.42
CA MET A 348 -8.25 -25.08 26.41
C MET A 348 -9.44 -25.84 25.82
N LYS A 349 -10.38 -25.12 25.21
CA LYS A 349 -11.54 -25.76 24.58
C LYS A 349 -11.13 -26.68 23.43
N ALA A 350 -10.16 -26.28 22.61
CA ALA A 350 -9.68 -27.08 21.48
C ALA A 350 -9.02 -28.37 21.97
N PHE A 351 -8.16 -28.27 22.98
CA PHE A 351 -7.53 -29.43 23.60
C PHE A 351 -8.57 -30.38 24.21
N LEU A 352 -9.57 -29.84 24.92
CA LEU A 352 -10.62 -30.65 25.54
C LEU A 352 -11.49 -31.39 24.50
N ILE A 353 -11.75 -30.79 23.34
CA ILE A 353 -12.56 -31.40 22.27
C ILE A 353 -11.75 -32.36 21.41
N ASP A 354 -10.63 -31.89 20.87
CA ASP A 354 -9.91 -32.62 19.82
C ASP A 354 -9.06 -33.76 20.37
N TYR A 355 -8.68 -33.67 21.64
CA TYR A 355 -7.77 -34.62 22.27
C TYR A 355 -8.31 -35.26 23.55
N PHE A 356 -8.78 -34.46 24.51
CA PHE A 356 -9.17 -34.99 25.82
C PHE A 356 -10.39 -35.93 25.72
N LYS A 357 -11.42 -35.56 24.95
CA LYS A 357 -12.62 -36.38 24.71
C LYS A 357 -12.38 -37.60 23.81
N LYS A 358 -11.19 -37.75 23.23
CA LYS A 358 -10.79 -38.88 22.37
C LYS A 358 -9.69 -39.69 23.06
N ASP A 359 -8.43 -39.35 22.80
CA ASP A 359 -7.25 -40.08 23.23
C ASP A 359 -7.15 -40.23 24.77
N VAL A 360 -7.49 -39.18 25.54
CA VAL A 360 -7.43 -39.26 27.02
C VAL A 360 -8.61 -40.06 27.59
N ARG A 361 -9.79 -39.99 26.95
CA ARG A 361 -10.95 -40.80 27.33
C ARG A 361 -10.66 -42.28 27.17
N GLU A 362 -10.03 -42.69 26.07
CA GLU A 362 -9.68 -44.11 25.87
C GLU A 362 -8.78 -44.64 27.00
N VAL A 363 -7.79 -43.85 27.41
CA VAL A 363 -6.93 -44.20 28.55
C VAL A 363 -7.70 -44.21 29.87
N TYR A 364 -8.60 -43.25 30.08
CA TYR A 364 -9.45 -43.20 31.26
C TYR A 364 -10.36 -44.45 31.36
N ASP A 365 -11.06 -44.80 30.29
CA ASP A 365 -11.94 -45.97 30.23
C ASP A 365 -11.16 -47.26 30.47
N LEU A 366 -9.92 -47.33 29.99
CA LEU A 366 -9.07 -48.48 30.17
C LEU A 366 -8.60 -48.65 31.62
N VAL A 367 -8.11 -47.58 32.25
CA VAL A 367 -7.47 -47.66 33.57
C VAL A 367 -8.49 -47.53 34.71
N VAL A 368 -9.48 -46.65 34.58
CA VAL A 368 -10.43 -46.36 35.66
C VAL A 368 -11.62 -47.30 35.61
N MET A 369 -12.21 -47.53 34.43
CA MET A 369 -13.41 -48.37 34.32
C MET A 369 -13.08 -49.87 34.35
N ARG A 370 -11.92 -50.29 33.84
CA ARG A 370 -11.52 -51.70 33.77
C ARG A 370 -10.40 -52.08 34.75
N GLY A 371 -9.70 -51.11 35.33
CA GLY A 371 -8.64 -51.38 36.30
C GLY A 371 -9.20 -51.76 37.68
N LYS A 372 -8.60 -52.78 38.30
CA LYS A 372 -8.81 -53.17 39.70
C LYS A 372 -7.73 -52.48 40.53
N TRP A 373 -8.11 -51.40 41.20
CA TRP A 373 -7.22 -50.56 41.99
C TRP A 373 -6.97 -51.16 43.37
N VAL A 374 -5.72 -51.13 43.84
CA VAL A 374 -5.36 -51.50 45.22
C VAL A 374 -6.02 -50.52 46.21
N ASP A 375 -5.98 -49.22 45.90
CA ASP A 375 -6.59 -48.15 46.66
C ASP A 375 -7.70 -47.50 45.82
N GLN A 376 -8.95 -47.73 46.21
CA GLN A 376 -10.11 -47.19 45.48
C GLN A 376 -10.21 -45.66 45.57
N ASP A 377 -9.64 -45.01 46.58
CA ASP A 377 -9.71 -43.56 46.70
C ASP A 377 -8.86 -42.87 45.62
N ARG A 378 -7.76 -43.49 45.17
CA ARG A 378 -6.98 -43.03 44.00
C ARG A 378 -7.80 -43.02 42.72
N SER A 379 -8.60 -44.07 42.49
CA SER A 379 -9.50 -44.15 41.33
C SER A 379 -10.59 -43.07 41.38
N LYS A 380 -11.17 -42.82 42.56
CA LYS A 380 -12.14 -41.73 42.76
C LYS A 380 -11.53 -40.36 42.49
N GLN A 381 -10.33 -40.09 43.00
CA GLN A 381 -9.65 -38.81 42.76
C GLN A 381 -9.38 -38.57 41.26
N LEU A 382 -8.91 -39.60 40.55
CA LEU A 382 -8.69 -39.51 39.11
C LEU A 382 -10.00 -39.29 38.34
N SER A 383 -11.08 -39.96 38.75
CA SER A 383 -12.42 -39.78 38.19
C SER A 383 -12.95 -38.36 38.40
N ASN A 384 -12.77 -37.78 39.59
CA ASN A 384 -13.20 -36.42 39.88
C ASN A 384 -12.46 -35.41 38.98
N ALA A 385 -11.14 -35.55 38.85
CA ALA A 385 -10.35 -34.67 37.97
C ALA A 385 -10.77 -34.80 36.49
N TYR A 386 -11.05 -36.02 36.02
CA TYR A 386 -11.53 -36.25 34.66
C TYR A 386 -12.89 -35.59 34.41
N ASN A 387 -13.84 -35.77 35.32
CA ASN A 387 -15.18 -35.20 35.22
C ASN A 387 -15.17 -33.66 35.29
N GLU A 388 -14.33 -33.08 36.15
CA GLU A 388 -14.16 -31.62 36.23
C GLU A 388 -13.63 -31.05 34.90
N LEU A 389 -12.70 -31.73 34.23
CA LEU A 389 -12.20 -31.32 32.91
C LEU A 389 -13.27 -31.41 31.81
N LEU A 390 -14.18 -32.38 31.90
CA LEU A 390 -15.35 -32.43 31.01
C LEU A 390 -16.32 -31.29 31.30
N ASP A 391 -16.56 -30.97 32.56
CA ASP A 391 -17.41 -29.85 32.98
C ASP A 391 -16.83 -28.51 32.49
N PHE A 392 -15.51 -28.31 32.59
CA PHE A 392 -14.85 -27.15 32.03
C PHE A 392 -15.06 -27.00 30.53
N SER A 393 -15.11 -28.10 29.78
CA SER A 393 -15.46 -28.02 28.37
C SER A 393 -16.84 -27.38 28.18
N ASN A 394 -17.84 -27.78 28.98
CA ASN A 394 -19.20 -27.25 28.89
C ASN A 394 -19.24 -25.78 29.34
N ARG A 395 -18.59 -25.44 30.45
CA ARG A 395 -18.53 -24.07 30.96
C ARG A 395 -17.88 -23.08 30.00
N ILE A 396 -16.89 -23.51 29.21
CA ILE A 396 -16.34 -22.67 28.14
C ILE A 396 -17.37 -22.44 27.03
N THR A 397 -18.19 -23.44 26.68
CA THR A 397 -19.30 -23.25 25.73
C THR A 397 -20.33 -22.28 26.29
N ASP A 398 -20.73 -22.45 27.55
CA ASP A 398 -21.70 -21.55 28.20
C ASP A 398 -21.17 -20.11 28.27
N LEU A 399 -19.87 -19.94 28.53
CA LEU A 399 -19.19 -18.64 28.49
C LEU A 399 -19.26 -18.01 27.09
N ASP A 400 -18.94 -18.77 26.04
CA ASP A 400 -18.96 -18.31 24.65
C ASP A 400 -20.39 -17.91 24.24
N ASP A 401 -21.38 -18.73 24.56
CA ASP A 401 -22.78 -18.46 24.25
C ASP A 401 -23.32 -17.27 25.05
N PHE A 402 -22.92 -17.13 26.32
CA PHE A 402 -23.27 -15.97 27.15
C PHE A 402 -22.76 -14.67 26.53
N VAL A 403 -21.51 -14.65 26.05
CA VAL A 403 -20.92 -13.48 25.38
C VAL A 403 -21.66 -13.14 24.08
N GLY A 404 -22.05 -14.15 23.29
CA GLY A 404 -22.88 -13.93 22.11
C GLY A 404 -24.24 -13.33 22.44
N ASN A 405 -24.86 -13.80 23.52
CA ASN A 405 -26.16 -13.32 24.00
C ASN A 405 -26.10 -11.90 24.59
N MET A 406 -24.96 -11.49 25.18
CA MET A 406 -24.78 -10.11 25.67
C MET A 406 -24.97 -9.06 24.57
N VAL A 407 -24.51 -9.33 23.34
CA VAL A 407 -24.64 -8.39 22.21
C VAL A 407 -26.09 -8.28 21.73
N SER A 408 -26.87 -9.35 21.89
CA SER A 408 -28.27 -9.44 21.46
C SER A 408 -29.23 -8.86 22.52
N SER A 409 -28.86 -8.93 23.79
CA SER A 409 -29.65 -8.37 24.89
C SER A 409 -29.25 -6.91 25.16
N ALA A 410 -30.22 -6.00 25.32
CA ALA A 410 -29.97 -4.59 25.67
C ALA A 410 -29.40 -4.39 27.11
N ARG A 411 -28.89 -5.45 27.76
CA ARG A 411 -28.43 -5.44 29.15
C ARG A 411 -26.93 -5.76 29.21
N HIS A 412 -26.17 -4.87 29.83
CA HIS A 412 -24.74 -5.02 30.13
C HIS A 412 -24.51 -5.96 31.32
N LYS A 413 -24.94 -7.23 31.23
CA LYS A 413 -24.66 -8.21 32.30
C LYS A 413 -23.32 -8.87 32.07
N THR A 414 -22.33 -8.50 32.88
CA THR A 414 -20.98 -9.06 32.84
C THR A 414 -20.80 -10.23 33.80
N ILE A 415 -21.77 -10.43 34.69
CA ILE A 415 -21.80 -11.49 35.68
C ILE A 415 -22.59 -12.67 35.11
N LEU A 416 -21.95 -13.84 35.10
CA LEU A 416 -22.52 -15.11 34.69
C LEU A 416 -23.55 -15.61 35.72
N PRO A 417 -24.45 -16.54 35.35
CA PRO A 417 -25.35 -17.19 36.31
C PRO A 417 -24.63 -17.87 37.50
N SER A 418 -23.35 -18.22 37.32
CA SER A 418 -22.47 -18.73 38.37
C SER A 418 -22.04 -17.69 39.43
N GLY A 419 -22.37 -16.41 39.23
CA GLY A 419 -21.97 -15.30 40.10
C GLY A 419 -20.56 -14.75 39.84
N ARG A 420 -19.79 -15.35 38.92
CA ARG A 420 -18.47 -14.86 38.50
C ARG A 420 -18.57 -13.88 37.34
N ASP A 421 -17.64 -12.92 37.28
CA ASP A 421 -17.42 -12.12 36.07
C ASP A 421 -16.78 -12.98 34.96
N ILE A 422 -16.98 -12.59 33.70
CA ILE A 422 -16.46 -13.28 32.50
C ILE A 422 -14.96 -13.58 32.61
N ASN A 423 -14.14 -12.60 33.03
CA ASN A 423 -12.70 -12.80 33.13
C ASN A 423 -12.32 -13.67 34.35
N GLN A 424 -13.08 -13.60 35.44
CA GLN A 424 -12.87 -14.46 36.60
C GLN A 424 -13.20 -15.93 36.30
N GLU A 425 -14.29 -16.16 35.57
CA GLU A 425 -14.66 -17.49 35.09
C GLU A 425 -13.59 -18.05 34.15
N ALA A 426 -13.15 -17.27 33.16
CA ALA A 426 -12.07 -17.67 32.27
C ALA A 426 -10.77 -18.01 33.04
N HIS A 427 -10.35 -17.14 33.96
CA HIS A 427 -9.17 -17.40 34.79
C HIS A 427 -9.33 -18.66 35.66
N TYR A 428 -10.51 -18.88 36.24
CA TYR A 428 -10.82 -20.06 37.03
C TYR A 428 -10.70 -21.34 36.20
N ILE A 429 -11.33 -21.37 35.02
CA ILE A 429 -11.27 -22.51 34.09
C ILE A 429 -9.82 -22.81 33.71
N LEU A 430 -9.04 -21.78 33.36
CA LEU A 430 -7.64 -21.97 32.97
C LEU A 430 -6.78 -22.51 34.11
N THR A 431 -6.89 -21.91 35.29
CA THR A 431 -6.05 -22.27 36.43
C THR A 431 -6.42 -23.67 36.94
N LYS A 432 -7.71 -23.92 37.16
CA LYS A 432 -8.18 -25.19 37.71
C LYS A 432 -8.08 -26.32 36.69
N GLY A 433 -8.43 -26.06 35.42
CA GLY A 433 -8.24 -27.02 34.34
C GLY A 433 -6.77 -27.39 34.12
N ALA A 434 -5.83 -26.43 34.17
CA ALA A 434 -4.42 -26.75 34.10
C ALA A 434 -3.94 -27.59 35.31
N GLN A 435 -4.42 -27.29 36.52
CA GLN A 435 -4.12 -28.08 37.72
C GLN A 435 -4.64 -29.52 37.61
N ASP A 436 -5.87 -29.72 37.13
CA ASP A 436 -6.47 -31.04 37.00
C ASP A 436 -5.79 -31.84 35.87
N LEU A 437 -5.35 -31.19 34.79
CA LEU A 437 -4.50 -31.82 33.77
C LEU A 437 -3.13 -32.25 34.32
N VAL A 438 -2.48 -31.40 35.11
CA VAL A 438 -1.22 -31.75 35.80
C VAL A 438 -1.44 -32.93 36.74
N PHE A 439 -2.55 -32.94 37.48
CA PHE A 439 -2.92 -34.04 38.36
C PHE A 439 -3.11 -35.34 37.58
N PHE A 440 -3.87 -35.31 36.48
CA PHE A 440 -4.08 -36.45 35.59
C PHE A 440 -2.75 -36.97 35.02
N ALA A 441 -1.87 -36.07 34.56
CA ALA A 441 -0.55 -36.43 34.03
C ALA A 441 0.34 -37.13 35.07
N LYS A 442 0.31 -36.70 36.35
CA LYS A 442 1.04 -37.37 37.43
C LYS A 442 0.56 -38.80 37.63
N TYR A 443 -0.76 -39.02 37.60
CA TYR A 443 -1.34 -40.36 37.71
C TYR A 443 -0.98 -41.25 36.52
N LEU A 444 -1.05 -40.73 35.29
CA LEU A 444 -0.59 -41.46 34.11
C LEU A 444 0.86 -41.88 34.23
N LYS A 445 1.74 -41.00 34.72
CA LYS A 445 3.16 -41.33 34.92
C LYS A 445 3.33 -42.49 35.90
N LEU A 446 2.64 -42.47 37.04
CA LEU A 446 2.67 -43.56 38.02
C LEU A 446 2.18 -44.88 37.42
N LEU A 447 1.12 -44.85 36.62
CA LEU A 447 0.56 -46.03 35.96
C LEU A 447 1.49 -46.60 34.87
N ILE A 448 2.16 -45.73 34.11
CA ILE A 448 3.19 -46.14 33.12
C ILE A 448 4.38 -46.82 33.81
N GLU A 449 4.75 -46.38 35.00
CA GLU A 449 5.81 -47.02 35.79
C GLU A 449 5.32 -48.36 36.37
N ASP A 450 4.10 -48.38 36.93
CA ASP A 450 3.52 -49.55 37.58
C ASP A 450 3.27 -50.72 36.62
N CYS A 451 2.83 -50.45 35.39
CA CYS A 451 2.56 -51.50 34.40
C CYS A 451 3.82 -52.28 33.96
N THR A 452 5.01 -51.82 34.34
CA THR A 452 6.29 -52.48 34.02
C THR A 452 6.86 -53.29 35.17
N LYS A 453 6.28 -53.18 36.37
CA LYS A 453 6.76 -53.88 37.55
C LYS A 453 6.32 -55.35 37.49
N THR A 454 7.19 -56.24 37.96
CA THR A 454 6.86 -57.66 38.16
C THR A 454 5.76 -57.85 39.21
N ASN A 455 5.77 -57.02 40.26
CA ASN A 455 4.72 -56.92 41.26
C ASN A 455 4.13 -55.50 41.20
N ALA A 456 2.99 -55.35 40.55
CA ALA A 456 2.30 -54.08 40.45
C ALA A 456 1.68 -53.66 41.80
N GLU A 457 1.76 -52.37 42.10
CA GLU A 457 1.37 -51.77 43.38
C GLU A 457 0.14 -50.87 43.25
N ILE A 458 -0.26 -50.49 42.03
CA ILE A 458 -1.39 -49.59 41.79
C ILE A 458 -2.59 -50.34 41.21
N LEU A 459 -2.39 -51.07 40.11
CA LEU A 459 -3.41 -51.95 39.53
C LEU A 459 -2.99 -53.42 39.64
N ILE A 460 -3.89 -54.26 40.16
CA ILE A 460 -3.61 -55.69 40.34
C ILE A 460 -3.93 -56.54 39.09
N ASN A 461 -4.62 -55.97 38.10
CA ASN A 461 -5.09 -56.70 36.91
C ASN A 461 -4.50 -56.19 35.59
N TRP A 462 -3.25 -55.74 35.58
CA TRP A 462 -2.59 -55.24 34.36
C TRP A 462 -2.69 -56.19 33.16
N LYS A 463 -2.59 -57.52 33.36
CA LYS A 463 -2.75 -58.50 32.28
C LYS A 463 -4.13 -58.44 31.60
N GLU A 464 -5.19 -58.24 32.37
CA GLU A 464 -6.56 -58.09 31.82
C GLU A 464 -6.66 -56.76 31.05
N VAL A 465 -6.13 -55.68 31.64
CA VAL A 465 -6.12 -54.34 31.06
C VAL A 465 -5.32 -54.29 29.74
N GLU A 466 -4.17 -54.94 29.68
CA GLU A 466 -3.33 -55.04 28.48
C GLU A 466 -3.95 -55.91 27.39
N HIS A 467 -4.60 -57.02 27.74
CA HIS A 467 -5.29 -57.86 26.77
C HIS A 467 -6.41 -57.09 26.06
N VAL A 468 -7.12 -56.21 26.77
CA VAL A 468 -8.18 -55.38 26.19
C VAL A 468 -7.64 -54.29 25.26
N ALA A 469 -6.38 -53.89 25.42
CA ALA A 469 -5.74 -52.85 24.62
C ALA A 469 -4.80 -53.39 23.53
N ASP A 470 -4.85 -54.70 23.22
CA ASP A 470 -3.89 -55.37 22.33
C ASP A 470 -2.42 -55.06 22.68
N SER A 471 -2.10 -55.06 23.99
CA SER A 471 -0.78 -54.72 24.55
C SER A 471 -0.29 -53.29 24.23
N GLN A 472 -1.17 -52.37 23.83
CA GLN A 472 -0.82 -50.97 23.56
C GLN A 472 -1.02 -50.02 24.75
N THR A 473 -1.54 -50.51 25.89
CA THR A 473 -1.86 -49.73 27.09
C THR A 473 -0.78 -48.71 27.45
N ARG A 474 0.48 -49.15 27.50
CA ARG A 474 1.62 -48.28 27.84
C ARG A 474 1.83 -47.17 26.80
N ASN A 475 1.76 -47.49 25.52
CA ASN A 475 1.96 -46.53 24.44
C ASN A 475 0.85 -45.48 24.42
N MET A 476 -0.40 -45.90 24.65
CA MET A 476 -1.54 -44.99 24.78
C MET A 476 -1.35 -44.03 25.96
N MET A 477 -0.96 -44.52 27.14
CA MET A 477 -0.68 -43.68 28.31
C MET A 477 0.50 -42.71 28.07
N ILE A 478 1.57 -43.14 27.40
CA ILE A 478 2.71 -42.27 27.05
C ILE A 478 2.28 -41.17 26.07
N ALA A 479 1.48 -41.51 25.06
CA ALA A 479 0.94 -40.54 24.11
C ALA A 479 0.03 -39.52 24.82
N ALA A 480 -0.88 -40.00 25.68
CA ALA A 480 -1.73 -39.21 26.59
C ALA A 480 -0.91 -38.19 27.40
N TYR A 481 0.10 -38.70 28.11
CA TYR A 481 0.98 -37.89 28.94
C TYR A 481 1.73 -36.81 28.15
N LYS A 482 2.30 -37.16 26.99
CA LYS A 482 3.07 -36.22 26.16
C LYS A 482 2.24 -35.03 25.68
N LYS A 483 1.02 -35.24 25.17
CA LYS A 483 0.22 -34.08 24.73
C LYS A 483 -0.33 -33.27 25.90
N ILE A 484 -0.69 -33.90 27.03
CA ILE A 484 -1.04 -33.15 28.25
C ILE A 484 0.13 -32.26 28.69
N PHE A 485 1.36 -32.79 28.68
CA PHE A 485 2.55 -32.03 29.03
C PHE A 485 2.79 -30.84 28.10
N LEU A 486 2.70 -31.04 26.78
CA LEU A 486 2.83 -29.97 25.79
C LEU A 486 1.75 -28.88 26.00
N PHE A 487 0.51 -29.30 26.25
CA PHE A 487 -0.60 -28.37 26.45
C PHE A 487 -0.47 -27.58 27.76
N VAL A 488 -0.10 -28.22 28.86
CA VAL A 488 0.20 -27.52 30.12
C VAL A 488 1.34 -26.51 29.93
N SER A 489 2.38 -26.88 29.17
CA SER A 489 3.49 -25.98 28.84
C SER A 489 3.02 -24.75 28.06
N LEU A 490 2.07 -24.93 27.13
CA LEU A 490 1.40 -23.83 26.41
C LEU A 490 0.60 -22.94 27.36
N MET A 491 -0.19 -23.52 28.26
CA MET A 491 -1.00 -22.77 29.23
C MET A 491 -0.14 -21.99 30.23
N GLN A 492 1.01 -22.54 30.63
CA GLN A 492 1.93 -21.86 31.54
C GLN A 492 2.37 -20.50 31.00
N ILE A 493 2.65 -20.37 29.70
CA ILE A 493 3.02 -19.09 29.06
C ILE A 493 2.00 -18.00 29.43
N PHE A 494 0.71 -18.29 29.23
CA PHE A 494 -0.37 -17.34 29.48
C PHE A 494 -0.70 -17.14 30.97
N ILE A 495 -0.57 -18.18 31.81
CA ILE A 495 -0.88 -18.11 33.25
C ILE A 495 0.22 -17.38 34.02
N THR A 496 1.51 -17.50 33.63
CA THR A 496 2.59 -16.74 34.28
C THR A 496 2.63 -15.27 33.87
N GLU A 497 2.31 -14.94 32.61
CA GLU A 497 2.22 -13.55 32.16
C GLU A 497 0.99 -12.81 32.73
N GLY A 498 -0.08 -13.54 33.02
CA GLY A 498 -1.29 -13.00 33.67
C GLY A 498 -1.13 -12.59 35.14
N LYS A 499 0.02 -12.87 35.78
CA LYS A 499 0.32 -12.41 37.16
C LYS A 499 0.91 -10.99 37.22
N SER A 500 1.17 -10.37 36.07
CA SER A 500 1.78 -9.04 35.94
C SER A 500 0.83 -7.93 35.47
N VAL A 501 -0.49 -8.12 35.61
CA VAL A 501 -1.51 -7.08 35.35
C VAL A 501 -2.22 -6.70 36.63
#